data_AF-A0A0L6Z637-F1
#
_entry.id   AF-A0A0L6Z637-F1
#
_cell.length_a   1.000
_cell.length_b   1.000
_cell.length_c   1.000
_cell.angle_alpha   90.00
_cell.angle_beta   90.00
_cell.angle_gamma   90.00
#
_symmetry.space_group_name_H-M   'P 1'
#
loop_
_entity.id
_entity.type
_entity.pdbx_description
1 polymer ?
#
loop_
_entity_poly.entity_id
_entity_poly.type
_entity_poly.pdbx_seq_one_letter_code
_entity_poly.pdbx_strand_id
1 'polypeptide(L)' 'MTTHDKYSLHHGHNDSIGCTVTECKFHDSRENFCTLEQIQVTKHESVAKTIQCTDCGSFVKE' A
#
# COMPACT_ATOMS: atom_id res chain seq x y z
N MET A 1 -4.72 -11.40 -24.92
CA MET A 1 -5.33 -10.06 -24.81
C MET A 1 -6.44 -10.21 -23.77
N THR A 2 -6.36 -9.59 -22.60
CA THR A 2 -6.32 -8.14 -22.53
C THR A 2 -5.17 -7.61 -21.68
N THR A 3 -4.58 -6.53 -22.14
CA THR A 3 -3.62 -5.68 -21.43
C THR A 3 -4.24 -4.95 -20.23
N HIS A 4 -5.44 -5.36 -19.76
CA HIS A 4 -6.17 -4.76 -18.63
C HIS A 4 -6.02 -5.53 -17.31
N ASP A 5 -5.55 -6.78 -17.34
CA ASP A 5 -5.41 -7.60 -16.12
C ASP A 5 -4.06 -7.41 -15.39
N LYS A 6 -3.16 -6.57 -15.93
CA LYS A 6 -1.83 -6.35 -15.35
C LYS A 6 -1.79 -5.23 -14.29
N TYR A 7 -2.89 -4.49 -14.11
CA TYR A 7 -2.95 -3.29 -13.26
C TYR A 7 -4.21 -3.18 -12.39
N SER A 8 -5.05 -4.21 -12.36
CA SER A 8 -6.34 -4.17 -11.64
C SER A 8 -6.34 -5.24 -10.55
N LEU A 9 -6.69 -4.83 -9.33
CA LEU A 9 -6.69 -5.60 -8.08
C LEU A 9 -7.01 -7.10 -8.26
N HIS A 10 -6.09 -7.98 -7.86
CA HIS A 10 -6.31 -9.42 -7.86
C HIS A 10 -6.92 -9.82 -6.51
N HIS A 11 -8.07 -10.51 -6.52
CA HIS A 11 -8.82 -10.88 -5.30
C HIS A 11 -9.19 -9.73 -4.34
N GLY A 12 -9.23 -8.49 -4.84
CA GLY A 12 -9.57 -7.30 -4.06
C GLY A 12 -8.37 -6.60 -3.42
N HIS A 13 -7.15 -7.10 -3.64
CA HIS A 13 -5.92 -6.45 -3.21
C HIS A 13 -4.96 -6.20 -4.39
N ASN A 14 -3.98 -5.35 -4.14
CA ASN A 14 -2.92 -5.00 -5.06
C ASN A 14 -1.66 -5.76 -4.70
N ASP A 15 -1.38 -6.83 -5.44
CA ASP A 15 -0.22 -7.71 -5.25
C ASP A 15 1.12 -6.95 -5.41
N SER A 16 1.10 -5.73 -5.96
CA SER A 16 2.27 -4.86 -6.06
C SER A 16 2.50 -3.97 -4.83
N ILE A 17 1.58 -3.96 -3.87
CA ILE A 17 1.65 -3.13 -2.66
C ILE A 17 1.47 -4.02 -1.43
N GLY A 18 2.57 -4.48 -0.84
CA GLY A 18 2.56 -5.19 0.43
C GLY A 18 2.11 -4.28 1.58
N CYS A 19 1.24 -4.80 2.45
CA CYS A 19 0.80 -4.11 3.66
C CYS A 19 0.59 -5.13 4.78
N THR A 20 1.42 -5.05 5.81
CA THR A 20 1.32 -5.89 7.03
C THR A 20 0.81 -5.09 8.23
N VAL A 21 0.42 -3.83 8.03
CA VAL A 21 -0.07 -2.95 9.09
C VAL A 21 -1.55 -3.24 9.28
N THR A 22 -1.88 -4.05 10.28
CA THR A 22 -3.25 -4.53 10.53
C THR A 22 -4.22 -3.41 10.89
N GLU A 23 -3.73 -2.28 11.40
CA GLU A 23 -4.52 -1.07 11.69
C GLU A 23 -4.79 -0.22 10.44
N CYS A 24 -4.21 -0.56 9.29
CA CYS A 24 -4.47 0.14 8.04
C CYS A 24 -5.84 -0.29 7.50
N LYS A 25 -6.74 0.66 7.29
CA LYS A 25 -8.06 0.48 6.64
C LYS A 25 -8.02 -0.19 5.28
N PHE A 26 -6.86 -0.18 4.64
CA PHE A 26 -6.66 -0.78 3.34
C PHE A 26 -5.85 -2.08 3.39
N HIS A 27 -5.58 -2.64 4.57
CA HIS A 27 -4.98 -3.95 4.69
C HIS A 27 -5.99 -5.02 4.27
N ASP A 28 -5.61 -5.94 3.37
CA ASP A 28 -6.42 -7.13 3.12
C ASP A 28 -6.29 -8.05 4.34
N SER A 29 -7.37 -8.24 5.10
CA SER A 29 -7.35 -9.05 6.32
C SER A 29 -7.03 -10.54 6.09
N ARG A 30 -7.02 -10.99 4.83
CA ARG A 30 -6.70 -12.37 4.45
C ARG A 30 -5.25 -12.54 3.98
N GLU A 31 -4.65 -11.48 3.42
CA GLU A 31 -3.36 -11.52 2.72
C GLU A 31 -2.55 -10.26 3.05
N ASN A 32 -1.22 -10.33 3.11
CA ASN A 32 -0.38 -9.18 3.51
C ASN A 32 -0.20 -8.11 2.41
N PHE A 33 -1.29 -7.68 1.78
CA PHE A 33 -1.34 -6.71 0.70
C PHE A 33 -2.26 -5.52 1.04
N CYS A 34 -2.13 -4.45 0.27
CA CYS A 34 -2.99 -3.29 0.32
C CYS A 34 -4.10 -3.40 -0.72
N THR A 35 -5.30 -2.91 -0.42
CA THR A 35 -6.44 -2.85 -1.34
C THR A 35 -6.44 -1.61 -2.24
N LEU A 36 -5.50 -0.69 -2.04
CA LEU A 36 -5.33 0.49 -2.90
C LEU A 36 -4.62 0.14 -4.20
N GLU A 37 -5.07 0.72 -5.31
CA GLU A 37 -4.38 0.62 -6.61
C GLU A 37 -3.06 1.41 -6.64
N GLN A 38 -2.95 2.46 -5.80
CA GLN A 38 -1.76 3.28 -5.66
C GLN A 38 -1.60 3.74 -4.21
N ILE A 39 -0.35 3.82 -3.73
CA ILE A 39 -0.01 4.50 -2.48
C ILE A 39 0.82 5.75 -2.74
N GLN A 40 0.74 6.71 -1.82
CA GLN A 40 1.68 7.81 -1.72
C GLN A 40 2.72 7.47 -0.65
N VAL A 41 3.99 7.41 -1.01
CA VAL A 41 5.09 7.37 -0.03
C VAL A 41 5.40 8.80 0.39
N THR A 42 5.49 9.05 1.69
CA THR A 42 5.78 10.36 2.28
C THR A 42 6.96 10.28 3.23
N LYS A 43 7.41 11.43 3.71
CA LYS A 43 8.42 11.56 4.78
C LYS A 43 7.94 12.61 5.76
N HIS A 44 8.24 12.44 7.04
CA HIS A 44 7.91 13.44 8.07
C HIS A 44 9.07 14.42 8.33
N GLU A 45 10.27 14.15 7.79
CA GLU A 45 11.46 15.01 7.85
C GLU A 45 11.75 15.70 6.51
N SER A 46 12.56 16.76 6.52
CA SER A 46 12.95 17.48 5.30
C SER A 46 13.74 16.62 4.32
N VAL A 47 14.53 15.67 4.82
CA VAL A 47 15.36 14.74 4.03
C VAL A 47 15.16 13.33 4.55
N ALA A 48 14.76 12.40 3.68
CA ALA A 48 14.66 10.99 4.03
C ALA A 48 16.07 10.38 4.06
N LYS A 49 16.57 10.05 5.25
CA LYS A 49 17.91 9.47 5.44
C LYS A 49 17.87 7.97 5.71
N THR A 50 16.75 7.49 6.26
CA THR A 50 16.54 6.09 6.61
C THR A 50 15.15 5.66 6.13
N ILE A 51 14.92 4.34 6.06
CA ILE A 51 13.60 3.78 5.71
C ILE A 51 12.55 4.19 6.73
N GLN A 52 12.94 4.30 8.00
CA GLN A 52 12.06 4.70 9.09
C GLN A 52 11.60 6.16 8.99
N CYS A 53 12.28 7.00 8.20
CA CYS A 53 11.83 8.36 7.88
C CYS A 53 10.79 8.40 6.75
N THR A 54 10.48 7.25 6.13
CA THR A 54 9.50 7.14 5.05
C THR A 54 8.26 6.39 5.51
N ASP A 55 7.10 6.95 5.23
CA ASP A 55 5.80 6.44 5.65
C ASP A 55 4.92 6.14 4.44
N CYS A 56 3.96 5.24 4.62
CA CYS A 56 2.81 5.16 3.72
C CYS A 56 1.87 6.34 4.01
N GLY A 57 1.96 7.40 3.22
CA GLY A 57 1.10 8.58 3.33
C GLY A 57 -0.35 8.33 2.95
N SER A 58 -0.67 7.15 2.40
CA SER A 58 -2.04 6.69 2.18
C SER A 58 -2.64 5.96 3.38
N PHE A 59 -1.90 5.82 4.49
CA PHE A 59 -2.40 5.16 5.69
C PHE A 59 -3.61 5.88 6.27
N VAL A 60 -4.68 5.12 6.51
CA VAL A 60 -5.85 5.52 7.28
C VAL A 60 -6.05 4.47 8.35
N LYS A 61 -6.16 4.89 9.61
CA LYS A 61 -6.44 3.98 10.72
C LYS A 61 -7.89 3.47 10.64
N GLU A 62 -8.11 2.18 10.83
CA GLU A 62 -9.45 1.61 11.09
C GLU A 62 -10.08 2.09 12.40
#